data_AF-A0A449AE98-F1
#
_entry.id   AF-A0A449AE98-F1
#
_cell.length_a   1.000
_cell.length_b   1.000
_cell.length_c   1.000
_cell.angle_alpha   90.00
_cell.angle_beta   90.00
_cell.angle_gamma   90.00
#
_symmetry.space_group_name_H-M   'P 1'
#
loop_
_entity.id
_entity.type
_entity.pdbx_description
1 polymer ?
#
loop_
_entity_poly.entity_id
_entity_poly.type
_entity_poly.pdbx_seq_one_letter_code
_entity_poly.pdbx_strand_id
1 'polypeptide(L)'
;MKRKFNKLFLSSMTLTIFLPTLVSCSKDTESSKPKPVQPGEYRENTAFTNKLEPTKLDSPVLELANSNSSISYSVPLSPVLKVWAGSKINQNSLPSQVKIIDQDNKATFAKVTWSLANETVVYSDMKVAGEVTYSGKTIPVNAVILQQRKDLANENNFVLREEGLSVDQEKSTKDGANTEAEAKANLLKLIDRSGQYGASGSRWDNWKTFGQEQDNTLVFHWDNPTKLSRVEISYWIRANRDGSTEKMPKNVYIWHSKDGENWTRVLNQDKISDTDLGPMQVNNANGWSNAALPKSINFEEVETQWLKITWDPSKNANGQNYILGITNIYFKGNRTQDSLIYNKSTSIYKLEYGDQVIDNLAKDTTIEVDNFNSELKVFSNTASYDINLIQENSQEKKYVIVAYNDLGEYSTYNLTLKVKGA
;
A
#
# COMPACT_ATOMS: atom_id res chain seq x y z
N MET A 1 52.99 11.85 -60.20
CA MET A 1 53.93 11.88 -59.05
C MET A 1 53.22 11.17 -57.90
N LYS A 2 53.50 9.92 -57.52
CA LYS A 2 54.68 9.30 -56.86
C LYS A 2 55.10 9.95 -55.52
N ARG A 3 54.65 9.34 -54.42
CA ARG A 3 55.37 8.92 -53.18
C ARG A 3 54.34 8.56 -52.09
N LYS A 4 54.58 7.73 -51.08
CA LYS A 4 55.19 6.38 -50.90
C LYS A 4 55.01 6.08 -49.40
N PHE A 5 54.41 4.92 -49.10
CA PHE A 5 54.57 4.00 -47.94
C PHE A 5 55.32 4.40 -46.65
N ASN A 6 54.76 3.95 -45.49
CA ASN A 6 55.29 2.95 -44.53
C ASN A 6 54.08 2.54 -43.62
N LYS A 7 53.57 1.31 -43.43
CA LYS A 7 54.04 -0.07 -43.12
C LYS A 7 54.70 -0.25 -41.73
N LEU A 8 54.01 -1.00 -40.84
CA LEU A 8 54.42 -2.16 -39.98
C LEU A 8 53.38 -2.29 -38.84
N PHE A 9 52.57 -3.34 -38.63
CA PHE A 9 52.71 -4.82 -38.48
C PHE A 9 53.45 -5.31 -37.22
N LEU A 10 52.72 -6.04 -36.36
CA LEU A 10 53.07 -7.27 -35.61
C LEU A 10 51.72 -7.79 -35.03
N SER A 11 51.09 -8.89 -35.44
CA SER A 11 51.45 -10.29 -35.66
C SER A 11 51.62 -11.15 -34.40
N SER A 12 50.80 -12.20 -34.33
CA SER A 12 50.98 -13.56 -33.75
C SER A 12 49.82 -13.93 -32.83
N MET A 13 49.27 -15.15 -32.79
CA MET A 13 49.52 -16.36 -33.55
C MET A 13 48.26 -17.26 -33.43
N THR A 14 48.04 -18.05 -34.47
CA THR A 14 47.11 -19.17 -34.63
C THR A 14 47.18 -20.24 -33.53
N LEU A 15 46.06 -20.94 -33.24
CA LEU A 15 45.92 -22.35 -33.64
C LEU A 15 44.49 -22.88 -33.44
N THR A 16 43.94 -23.43 -34.51
CA THR A 16 42.74 -24.28 -34.54
C THR A 16 43.15 -25.72 -34.25
N ILE A 17 42.39 -26.46 -33.42
CA ILE A 17 42.35 -27.93 -33.49
C ILE A 17 40.88 -28.39 -33.48
N PHE A 18 40.62 -29.31 -34.40
CA PHE A 18 39.38 -29.97 -34.77
C PHE A 18 38.92 -31.04 -33.73
N LEU A 19 37.63 -30.99 -33.38
CA LEU A 19 36.58 -32.04 -33.54
C LEU A 19 36.73 -33.44 -32.84
N PRO A 20 35.65 -34.25 -32.76
CA PRO A 20 34.81 -34.51 -31.59
C PRO A 20 35.01 -35.91 -30.97
N THR A 21 34.34 -36.21 -29.85
CA THR A 21 33.77 -37.55 -29.61
C THR A 21 32.62 -37.49 -28.62
N LEU A 22 31.54 -38.16 -29.01
CA LEU A 22 30.35 -38.42 -28.21
C LEU A 22 30.55 -39.64 -27.29
N VAL A 23 29.69 -39.65 -26.27
CA VAL A 23 29.21 -40.78 -25.43
C VAL A 23 30.03 -41.08 -24.17
N SER A 24 29.47 -40.70 -23.02
CA SER A 24 29.00 -41.68 -22.03
C SER A 24 28.12 -41.03 -20.96
N CYS A 25 26.96 -41.66 -20.71
CA CYS A 25 26.04 -41.33 -19.63
C CYS A 25 26.68 -41.55 -18.26
N SER A 26 26.60 -40.56 -17.38
CA SER A 26 26.55 -40.79 -15.93
C SER A 26 26.01 -39.56 -15.20
N LYS A 27 24.73 -39.66 -14.82
CA LYS A 27 24.06 -39.14 -13.63
C LYS A 27 24.38 -37.71 -13.14
N ASP A 28 23.33 -36.89 -13.25
CA ASP A 28 22.78 -36.02 -12.21
C ASP A 28 23.76 -35.15 -11.41
N THR A 29 23.83 -33.87 -11.80
CA THR A 29 23.58 -32.72 -10.90
C THR A 29 23.63 -31.42 -11.72
N GLU A 30 22.55 -31.11 -12.44
CA GLU A 30 22.36 -29.76 -13.00
C GLU A 30 21.82 -28.82 -11.92
N SER A 31 22.70 -27.96 -11.42
CA SER A 31 22.36 -26.63 -10.92
C SER A 31 21.87 -25.80 -12.13
N SER A 32 20.56 -25.65 -12.28
CA SER A 32 19.98 -24.80 -13.33
C SER A 32 20.08 -23.33 -12.93
N LYS A 33 20.94 -22.59 -13.65
CA LYS A 33 20.88 -21.12 -13.71
C LYS A 33 19.55 -20.70 -14.35
N PRO A 34 18.89 -19.61 -13.91
CA PRO A 34 17.65 -19.15 -14.52
C PRO A 34 17.88 -18.67 -15.96
N LYS A 35 17.04 -19.10 -16.90
CA LYS A 35 17.01 -18.58 -18.28
C LYS A 35 16.52 -17.12 -18.30
N PRO A 36 16.97 -16.31 -19.28
CA PRO A 36 16.42 -14.98 -19.53
C PRO A 36 14.96 -15.09 -19.99
N VAL A 37 14.09 -14.25 -19.44
CA VAL A 37 12.65 -14.20 -19.71
C VAL A 37 12.41 -13.40 -20.99
N GLN A 38 11.69 -13.97 -21.96
CA GLN A 38 11.23 -13.21 -23.13
C GLN A 38 10.01 -12.34 -22.78
N PRO A 39 9.83 -11.15 -23.38
CA PRO A 39 8.68 -10.30 -23.12
C PRO A 39 7.41 -10.91 -23.71
N GLY A 40 6.42 -11.24 -22.88
CA GLY A 40 5.09 -11.67 -23.31
C GLY A 40 4.56 -12.97 -22.71
N GLU A 41 5.35 -13.71 -21.93
CA GLU A 41 4.82 -14.85 -21.16
C GLU A 41 4.10 -14.37 -19.90
N TYR A 42 2.82 -14.73 -19.79
CA TYR A 42 2.06 -14.62 -18.56
C TYR A 42 2.81 -15.35 -17.44
N ARG A 43 3.32 -14.58 -16.47
CA ARG A 43 3.73 -15.11 -15.17
C ARG A 43 2.53 -15.04 -14.26
N GLU A 44 2.04 -16.21 -13.87
CA GLU A 44 1.01 -16.33 -12.85
C GLU A 44 1.48 -15.57 -11.60
N ASN A 45 0.66 -14.63 -11.13
CA ASN A 45 0.95 -13.86 -9.94
C ASN A 45 0.79 -14.75 -8.70
N THR A 46 1.89 -15.38 -8.28
CA THR A 46 1.91 -16.23 -7.08
C THR A 46 1.84 -15.45 -5.77
N ALA A 47 1.81 -14.11 -5.79
CA ALA A 47 1.64 -13.31 -4.57
C ALA A 47 0.23 -13.45 -3.95
N PHE A 48 -0.74 -14.05 -4.66
CA PHE A 48 -2.08 -14.33 -4.16
C PHE A 48 -2.45 -15.82 -4.10
N THR A 49 -1.53 -16.72 -4.43
CA THR A 49 -1.67 -18.12 -4.03
C THR A 49 -0.94 -18.29 -2.71
N ASN A 50 -1.68 -18.18 -1.61
CA ASN A 50 -1.38 -19.00 -0.44
C ASN A 50 -1.43 -20.46 -0.92
N LYS A 51 -0.35 -20.94 -1.51
CA LYS A 51 -0.02 -22.35 -1.43
C LYS A 51 0.08 -22.60 0.06
N LEU A 52 -0.95 -23.25 0.58
CA LEU A 52 -0.84 -24.08 1.76
C LEU A 52 0.22 -25.14 1.42
N GLU A 53 1.50 -24.76 1.48
CA GLU A 53 2.54 -25.69 1.88
C GLU A 53 2.04 -26.25 3.21
N PRO A 54 1.96 -27.58 3.37
CA PRO A 54 1.62 -28.21 4.63
C PRO A 54 2.82 -28.02 5.56
N THR A 55 3.02 -26.78 5.99
CA THR A 55 3.73 -26.52 7.23
C THR A 55 2.88 -27.26 8.25
N LYS A 56 3.47 -28.25 8.92
CA LYS A 56 2.94 -28.78 10.19
C LYS A 56 2.80 -27.59 11.14
N LEU A 57 1.71 -26.87 11.03
CA LEU A 57 1.13 -26.16 12.14
C LEU A 57 0.54 -27.26 13.01
N ASP A 58 0.99 -27.32 14.25
CA ASP A 58 0.21 -27.88 15.32
C ASP A 58 -1.15 -27.19 15.26
N SER A 59 -2.09 -27.83 14.57
CA SER A 59 -3.49 -27.47 14.62
C SER A 59 -3.84 -27.42 16.11
N PRO A 60 -4.32 -26.29 16.66
CA PRO A 60 -5.36 -26.44 17.64
C PRO A 60 -6.55 -26.96 16.84
N VAL A 61 -6.61 -28.29 16.70
CA VAL A 61 -7.88 -28.98 16.58
C VAL A 61 -8.62 -28.56 17.84
N LEU A 62 -9.48 -27.55 17.74
CA LEU A 62 -10.38 -27.18 18.82
C LEU A 62 -11.10 -28.46 19.21
N GLU A 63 -10.90 -28.85 20.47
CA GLU A 63 -11.32 -30.12 21.04
C GLU A 63 -12.79 -30.40 20.75
N LEU A 64 -13.05 -31.63 20.31
CA LEU A 64 -14.39 -32.16 20.14
C LEU A 64 -15.11 -32.17 21.50
N ALA A 65 -15.96 -31.18 21.72
CA ALA A 65 -17.07 -31.35 22.63
C ALA A 65 -18.15 -32.17 21.89
N ASN A 66 -18.13 -33.49 22.10
CA ASN A 66 -19.24 -34.36 21.69
C ASN A 66 -20.49 -33.98 22.50
N SER A 67 -21.31 -33.07 21.99
CA SER A 67 -22.69 -32.91 22.46
C SER A 67 -23.57 -33.86 21.67
N ASN A 68 -23.98 -34.98 22.28
CA ASN A 68 -25.01 -35.87 21.74
C ASN A 68 -26.34 -35.10 21.64
N SER A 69 -26.52 -34.37 20.54
CA SER A 69 -27.75 -33.65 20.18
C SER A 69 -28.57 -34.53 19.24
N SER A 70 -29.82 -34.85 19.62
CA SER A 70 -30.76 -35.59 18.77
C SER A 70 -31.35 -34.75 17.62
N ILE A 71 -30.92 -33.50 17.47
CA ILE A 71 -31.43 -32.55 16.49
C ILE A 71 -30.46 -32.49 15.32
N SER A 72 -30.93 -32.78 14.12
CA SER A 72 -30.14 -32.59 12.90
C SER A 72 -30.28 -31.15 12.39
N TYR A 73 -29.17 -30.43 12.29
CA TYR A 73 -29.12 -29.09 11.72
C TYR A 73 -27.96 -28.94 10.72
N SER A 74 -28.00 -27.86 9.95
CA SER A 74 -26.92 -27.49 9.04
C SER A 74 -26.81 -25.97 9.01
N VAL A 75 -25.73 -25.43 9.59
CA VAL A 75 -25.49 -24.00 9.70
C VAL A 75 -24.35 -23.60 8.74
N PRO A 76 -24.61 -22.76 7.73
CA PRO A 76 -23.56 -22.27 6.86
C PRO A 76 -22.73 -21.21 7.60
N LEU A 77 -21.42 -21.28 7.41
CA LEU A 77 -20.47 -20.33 7.98
C LEU A 77 -20.27 -19.17 7.01
N SER A 78 -20.54 -17.97 7.48
CA SER A 78 -20.34 -16.73 6.74
C SER A 78 -18.85 -16.46 6.56
N PRO A 79 -18.31 -16.42 5.32
CA PRO A 79 -16.93 -16.03 5.11
C PRO A 79 -16.73 -14.55 5.46
N VAL A 80 -15.59 -14.23 6.08
CA VAL A 80 -15.18 -12.86 6.41
C VAL A 80 -14.07 -12.42 5.46
N LEU A 81 -14.24 -11.26 4.85
CA LEU A 81 -13.24 -10.63 3.98
C LEU A 81 -12.95 -9.24 4.50
N LYS A 82 -11.68 -8.97 4.83
CA LYS A 82 -11.23 -7.64 5.22
C LYS A 82 -10.52 -6.94 4.06
N VAL A 83 -10.93 -5.72 3.74
CA VAL A 83 -10.42 -4.94 2.60
C VAL A 83 -10.15 -3.49 2.98
N TRP A 84 -9.38 -2.77 2.16
CA TRP A 84 -9.25 -1.31 2.33
C TRP A 84 -10.51 -0.59 1.85
N ALA A 85 -10.87 0.51 2.51
CA ALA A 85 -11.87 1.45 2.01
C ALA A 85 -11.55 1.90 0.57
N GLY A 86 -12.55 1.92 -0.30
CA GLY A 86 -12.41 2.19 -1.73
C GLY A 86 -12.02 0.97 -2.58
N SER A 87 -11.76 -0.19 -1.97
CA SER A 87 -11.50 -1.43 -2.72
C SER A 87 -12.74 -1.87 -3.50
N LYS A 88 -12.50 -2.50 -4.65
CA LYS A 88 -13.55 -3.06 -5.51
C LYS A 88 -13.70 -4.54 -5.26
N ILE A 89 -14.93 -5.00 -5.10
CA ILE A 89 -15.28 -6.42 -4.96
C ILE A 89 -16.23 -6.81 -6.09
N ASN A 90 -15.97 -7.96 -6.69
CA ASN A 90 -16.82 -8.58 -7.70
C ASN A 90 -17.14 -10.03 -7.31
N GLN A 91 -17.99 -10.70 -8.08
CA GLN A 91 -18.42 -12.07 -7.79
C GLN A 91 -17.25 -13.06 -7.71
N ASN A 92 -16.20 -12.88 -8.51
CA ASN A 92 -15.01 -13.73 -8.51
C ASN A 92 -14.10 -13.50 -7.30
N SER A 93 -14.28 -12.38 -6.59
CA SER A 93 -13.54 -12.07 -5.36
C SER A 93 -14.12 -12.77 -4.14
N LEU A 94 -15.34 -13.31 -4.25
CA LEU A 94 -16.03 -14.04 -3.18
C LEU A 94 -15.71 -15.55 -3.29
N PRO A 95 -15.66 -16.29 -2.17
CA PRO A 95 -15.30 -17.70 -2.18
C PRO A 95 -16.35 -18.54 -2.91
N SER A 96 -15.93 -19.51 -3.73
CA SER A 96 -16.85 -20.37 -4.49
C SER A 96 -17.51 -21.47 -3.65
N GLN A 97 -17.06 -21.65 -2.42
CA GLN A 97 -17.57 -22.60 -1.45
C GLN A 97 -17.60 -21.98 -0.05
N VAL A 98 -18.53 -22.44 0.78
CA VAL A 98 -18.58 -22.11 2.21
C VAL A 98 -18.60 -23.39 3.04
N LYS A 99 -18.16 -23.29 4.30
CA LYS A 99 -18.27 -24.39 5.26
C LYS A 99 -19.69 -24.46 5.79
N ILE A 100 -20.20 -25.66 6.01
CA ILE A 100 -21.44 -25.94 6.73
C ILE A 100 -21.06 -26.82 7.91
N ILE A 101 -21.53 -26.45 9.10
CA ILE A 101 -21.40 -27.26 10.31
C ILE A 101 -22.72 -27.98 10.59
N ASP A 102 -22.62 -29.22 11.05
CA ASP A 102 -23.76 -30.03 11.51
C ASP A 102 -23.83 -30.11 13.03
N GLN A 103 -24.75 -30.94 13.54
CA GLN A 103 -24.95 -31.17 14.97
C GLN A 103 -23.76 -31.78 15.71
N ASP A 104 -22.86 -32.44 14.99
CA ASP A 104 -21.63 -33.02 15.53
C ASP A 104 -20.44 -32.05 15.37
N ASN A 105 -20.73 -30.79 15.02
CA ASN A 105 -19.78 -29.74 14.68
C ASN A 105 -18.82 -30.15 13.53
N LYS A 106 -19.24 -31.09 12.68
CA LYS A 106 -18.46 -31.52 11.53
C LYS A 106 -18.62 -30.52 10.41
N ALA A 107 -17.50 -29.99 9.93
CA ALA A 107 -17.48 -29.04 8.82
C ALA A 107 -17.41 -29.77 7.47
N THR A 108 -18.34 -29.46 6.57
CA THR A 108 -18.32 -29.87 5.16
C THR A 108 -18.32 -28.64 4.25
N PHE A 109 -17.65 -28.72 3.10
CA PHE A 109 -17.67 -27.63 2.13
C PHE A 109 -18.83 -27.82 1.15
N ALA A 110 -19.55 -26.75 0.87
CA ALA A 110 -20.65 -26.73 -0.10
C ALA A 110 -20.51 -25.54 -1.04
N LYS A 111 -20.91 -25.73 -2.30
CA LYS A 111 -20.84 -24.69 -3.32
C LYS A 111 -21.85 -23.58 -3.01
N VAL A 112 -21.41 -22.34 -3.13
CA VAL A 112 -22.25 -21.15 -2.89
C VAL A 112 -22.47 -20.39 -4.19
N THR A 113 -23.65 -19.79 -4.31
CA THR A 113 -23.97 -18.81 -5.35
C THR A 113 -24.21 -17.47 -4.70
N TRP A 114 -23.40 -16.46 -5.03
CA TRP A 114 -23.50 -15.12 -4.47
C TRP A 114 -24.42 -14.22 -5.30
N SER A 115 -25.24 -13.44 -4.62
CA SER A 115 -26.12 -12.42 -5.19
C SER A 115 -25.38 -11.08 -5.37
N LEU A 116 -24.29 -11.09 -6.15
CA LEU A 116 -23.52 -9.88 -6.49
C LEU A 116 -23.47 -9.72 -8.01
N ALA A 117 -24.35 -8.91 -8.57
CA ALA A 117 -24.50 -8.75 -10.01
C ALA A 117 -23.39 -7.88 -10.64
N ASN A 118 -22.87 -6.89 -9.91
CA ASN A 118 -21.92 -5.90 -10.41
C ASN A 118 -20.74 -5.71 -9.45
N GLU A 119 -19.62 -5.22 -9.99
CA GLU A 119 -18.51 -4.70 -9.19
C GLU A 119 -19.03 -3.61 -8.24
N THR A 120 -18.68 -3.72 -6.96
CA THR A 120 -19.09 -2.78 -5.91
C THR A 120 -17.87 -2.20 -5.23
N VAL A 121 -17.88 -0.88 -4.98
CA VAL A 121 -16.84 -0.19 -4.23
C VAL A 121 -17.21 -0.16 -2.74
N VAL A 122 -16.30 -0.61 -1.88
CA VAL A 122 -16.54 -0.77 -0.44
C VAL A 122 -16.14 0.50 0.30
N TYR A 123 -17.13 1.25 0.80
CA TYR A 123 -16.90 2.43 1.64
C TYR A 123 -17.34 2.25 3.12
N SER A 124 -18.08 1.19 3.39
CA SER A 124 -18.55 0.79 4.71
C SER A 124 -18.59 -0.74 4.79
N ASP A 125 -18.61 -1.29 6.00
CA ASP A 125 -18.87 -2.71 6.21
C ASP A 125 -20.20 -3.09 5.54
N MET A 126 -20.23 -4.26 4.91
CA MET A 126 -21.40 -4.72 4.16
C MET A 126 -21.52 -6.25 4.20
N LYS A 127 -22.71 -6.75 3.90
CA LYS A 127 -22.98 -8.18 3.70
C LYS A 127 -23.38 -8.42 2.25
N VAL A 128 -22.85 -9.48 1.65
CA VAL A 128 -23.28 -9.97 0.34
C VAL A 128 -24.06 -11.26 0.55
N ALA A 129 -25.35 -11.24 0.17
CA ALA A 129 -26.20 -12.42 0.26
C ALA A 129 -25.75 -13.51 -0.72
N GLY A 130 -25.96 -14.76 -0.33
CA GLY A 130 -25.75 -15.93 -1.18
C GLY A 130 -26.59 -17.11 -0.71
N GLU A 131 -26.54 -18.17 -1.50
CA GLU A 131 -27.30 -19.39 -1.24
C GLU A 131 -26.44 -20.63 -1.46
N VAL A 132 -26.68 -21.64 -0.64
CA VAL A 132 -26.03 -22.93 -0.70
C VAL A 132 -27.07 -24.02 -0.82
N THR A 133 -26.90 -24.94 -1.77
CA THR A 133 -27.71 -26.16 -1.83
C THR A 133 -26.95 -27.30 -1.15
N TYR A 134 -27.45 -27.76 0.00
CA TYR A 134 -26.85 -28.83 0.78
C TYR A 134 -27.92 -29.83 1.22
N SER A 135 -27.67 -31.11 0.97
CA SER A 135 -28.61 -32.21 1.31
C SER A 135 -30.04 -31.95 0.81
N GLY A 136 -30.18 -31.39 -0.39
CA GLY A 136 -31.47 -31.06 -1.02
C GLY A 136 -32.19 -29.82 -0.46
N LYS A 137 -31.58 -29.10 0.48
CA LYS A 137 -32.10 -27.85 1.05
C LYS A 137 -31.31 -26.65 0.54
N THR A 138 -31.99 -25.56 0.23
CA THR A 138 -31.36 -24.26 -0.01
C THR A 138 -31.25 -23.52 1.32
N ILE A 139 -30.04 -23.11 1.67
CA ILE A 139 -29.72 -22.42 2.91
C ILE A 139 -29.15 -21.04 2.58
N PRO A 140 -29.72 -19.94 3.10
CA PRO A 140 -29.16 -18.61 2.92
C PRO A 140 -27.84 -18.48 3.68
N VAL A 141 -26.88 -17.76 3.10
CA VAL A 141 -25.58 -17.44 3.71
C VAL A 141 -25.20 -16.00 3.36
N ASN A 142 -24.34 -15.37 4.16
CA ASN A 142 -23.80 -14.06 3.85
C ASN A 142 -22.27 -14.11 3.79
N ALA A 143 -21.65 -13.37 2.88
CA ALA A 143 -20.26 -12.98 3.01
C ALA A 143 -20.21 -11.65 3.77
N VAL A 144 -19.40 -11.57 4.81
CA VAL A 144 -19.19 -10.35 5.59
C VAL A 144 -17.96 -9.64 5.04
N ILE A 145 -18.15 -8.42 4.55
CA ILE A 145 -17.08 -7.57 4.04
C ILE A 145 -16.83 -6.48 5.07
N LEU A 146 -15.61 -6.44 5.63
CA LEU A 146 -15.17 -5.46 6.61
C LEU A 146 -14.17 -4.51 5.96
N GLN A 147 -14.34 -3.20 6.18
CA GLN A 147 -13.44 -2.19 5.65
C GLN A 147 -12.51 -1.62 6.72
N GLN A 148 -11.26 -1.43 6.34
CA GLN A 148 -10.29 -0.65 7.09
C GLN A 148 -9.91 0.59 6.28
N ARG A 149 -9.82 1.74 6.93
CA ARG A 149 -9.26 2.94 6.30
C ARG A 149 -7.74 2.87 6.41
N LYS A 150 -7.04 3.29 5.34
CA LYS A 150 -5.60 3.52 5.44
C LYS A 150 -5.37 4.63 6.46
N ASP A 151 -4.36 4.45 7.30
CA ASP A 151 -3.94 5.52 8.18
C ASP A 151 -3.44 6.69 7.33
N LEU A 152 -3.82 7.91 7.72
CA LEU A 152 -3.20 9.10 7.14
C LEU A 152 -1.75 9.12 7.58
N ALA A 153 -0.82 9.20 6.62
CA ALA A 153 0.59 9.34 6.92
C ALA A 153 0.79 10.61 7.77
N ASN A 154 1.27 10.45 8.99
CA ASN A 154 1.69 11.55 9.84
C ASN A 154 3.14 11.94 9.53
N GLU A 155 3.57 13.11 10.01
CA GLU A 155 4.93 13.63 9.75
C GLU A 155 6.05 12.67 10.17
N ASN A 156 5.84 11.88 11.24
CA ASN A 156 6.83 10.91 11.72
C ASN A 156 6.95 9.68 10.80
N ASN A 157 5.99 9.46 9.90
CA ASN A 157 6.03 8.36 8.95
C ASN A 157 6.94 8.64 7.75
N PHE A 158 7.25 9.91 7.45
CA PHE A 158 8.09 10.27 6.31
C PHE A 158 9.56 10.25 6.66
N VAL A 159 10.34 9.49 5.88
CA VAL A 159 11.77 9.31 6.14
C VAL A 159 12.60 9.68 4.93
N LEU A 160 13.71 10.37 5.19
CA LEU A 160 14.69 10.79 4.21
C LEU A 160 15.23 9.60 3.39
N ARG A 161 15.32 9.81 2.08
CA ARG A 161 15.78 8.83 1.09
C ARG A 161 16.95 9.42 0.29
N GLU A 162 18.12 9.45 0.92
CA GLU A 162 19.32 10.09 0.34
C GLU A 162 20.44 9.09 0.03
N GLU A 163 20.26 7.81 0.38
CA GLU A 163 21.23 6.77 0.07
C GLU A 163 21.38 6.60 -1.45
N GLY A 164 22.60 6.80 -1.97
CA GLY A 164 22.88 6.76 -3.41
C GLY A 164 22.29 7.91 -4.22
N LEU A 165 21.83 8.99 -3.58
CA LEU A 165 21.26 10.15 -4.25
C LEU A 165 22.35 11.03 -4.90
N SER A 166 22.13 11.44 -6.13
CA SER A 166 22.93 12.40 -6.88
C SER A 166 22.06 13.37 -7.68
N VAL A 167 22.63 14.52 -8.04
CA VAL A 167 22.02 15.47 -9.00
C VAL A 167 22.60 15.20 -10.38
N ASP A 168 21.73 15.04 -11.38
CA ASP A 168 22.17 14.96 -12.77
C ASP A 168 22.46 16.37 -13.29
N GLN A 169 23.75 16.71 -13.37
CA GLN A 169 24.22 18.04 -13.76
C GLN A 169 23.98 18.35 -15.25
N GLU A 170 23.83 17.33 -16.10
CA GLU A 170 23.63 17.52 -17.53
C GLU A 170 22.17 17.78 -17.85
N LYS A 171 21.27 17.03 -17.21
CA LYS A 171 19.81 17.15 -17.41
C LYS A 171 19.17 18.26 -16.58
N SER A 172 19.88 18.83 -15.60
CA SER A 172 19.40 19.96 -14.79
C SER A 172 19.70 21.31 -15.44
N THR A 173 18.82 22.28 -15.17
CA THR A 173 19.01 23.69 -15.51
C THR A 173 20.21 24.25 -14.74
N LYS A 174 21.09 24.94 -15.45
CA LYS A 174 22.25 25.64 -14.88
C LYS A 174 21.80 27.02 -14.38
N ASP A 175 22.37 27.47 -13.28
CA ASP A 175 21.97 28.67 -12.54
C ASP A 175 22.46 30.00 -13.19
N GLY A 176 23.05 29.91 -14.39
CA GLY A 176 23.58 31.07 -15.10
C GLY A 176 24.91 31.60 -14.57
N ALA A 177 25.65 30.82 -13.76
CA ALA A 177 26.99 31.15 -13.30
C ALA A 177 27.96 31.55 -14.44
N ASN A 178 29.06 32.22 -14.10
CA ASN A 178 29.98 32.78 -15.12
C ASN A 178 30.75 31.68 -15.87
N THR A 179 30.84 30.50 -15.24
CA THR A 179 31.49 29.31 -15.81
C THR A 179 30.60 28.10 -15.63
N GLU A 180 30.71 27.14 -16.54
CA GLU A 180 29.99 25.87 -16.46
C GLU A 180 30.35 25.08 -15.20
N ALA A 181 31.62 25.10 -14.80
CA ALA A 181 32.08 24.43 -13.59
C ALA A 181 31.41 24.99 -12.33
N GLU A 182 31.25 26.31 -12.24
CA GLU A 182 30.54 26.97 -11.14
C GLU A 182 29.06 26.59 -11.13
N ALA A 183 28.40 26.60 -12.29
CA ALA A 183 26.99 26.20 -12.40
C ALA A 183 26.75 24.74 -11.97
N LYS A 184 27.63 23.83 -12.40
CA LYS A 184 27.61 22.41 -12.01
C LYS A 184 27.83 22.23 -10.51
N ALA A 185 28.78 22.96 -9.93
CA ALA A 185 29.01 22.95 -8.48
C ALA A 185 27.80 23.47 -7.70
N ASN A 186 27.09 24.46 -8.25
CA ASN A 186 25.92 25.04 -7.58
C ASN A 186 24.72 24.09 -7.52
N LEU A 187 24.55 23.22 -8.52
CA LEU A 187 23.55 22.15 -8.50
C LEU A 187 23.76 21.15 -7.37
N LEU A 188 25.01 20.78 -7.06
CA LEU A 188 25.31 19.81 -6.01
C LEU A 188 24.90 20.29 -4.61
N LYS A 189 24.85 21.61 -4.40
CA LYS A 189 24.45 22.21 -3.12
C LYS A 189 23.00 21.93 -2.75
N LEU A 190 22.14 21.60 -3.71
CA LEU A 190 20.73 21.28 -3.48
C LEU A 190 20.53 20.08 -2.54
N ILE A 191 21.46 19.13 -2.58
CA ILE A 191 21.44 17.91 -1.76
C ILE A 191 22.61 17.83 -0.77
N ASP A 192 23.45 18.87 -0.71
CA ASP A 192 24.49 18.95 0.30
C ASP A 192 23.84 19.04 1.69
N ARG A 193 24.49 18.47 2.71
CA ARG A 193 24.03 18.48 4.11
C ARG A 193 25.09 19.07 5.04
N SER A 194 26.24 19.48 4.52
CA SER A 194 27.44 19.88 5.26
C SER A 194 27.36 21.24 5.98
N GLY A 195 26.23 21.96 5.88
CA GLY A 195 25.77 22.79 7.01
C GLY A 195 26.18 24.26 7.07
N GLN A 196 26.68 24.90 6.00
CA GLN A 196 26.97 26.35 6.01
C GLN A 196 26.05 27.18 5.09
N TYR A 197 24.75 27.13 5.35
CA TYR A 197 23.72 27.85 4.58
C TYR A 197 23.55 29.33 4.96
N GLY A 198 24.08 29.75 6.10
CA GLY A 198 23.95 31.12 6.62
C GLY A 198 24.92 32.15 6.03
N ALA A 199 26.11 31.70 5.64
CA ALA A 199 27.23 32.58 5.31
C ALA A 199 27.72 32.46 3.85
N SER A 200 27.36 31.39 3.14
CA SER A 200 27.91 31.10 1.82
C SER A 200 26.79 31.05 0.78
N GLY A 201 27.09 31.32 -0.48
CA GLY A 201 26.17 31.14 -1.61
C GLY A 201 25.82 29.67 -1.86
N SER A 202 25.41 28.93 -0.83
CA SER A 202 25.07 27.52 -0.89
C SER A 202 23.65 27.34 -1.42
N ARG A 203 23.45 27.65 -2.70
CA ARG A 203 22.17 27.59 -3.38
C ARG A 203 22.37 27.43 -4.88
N TRP A 204 21.31 27.00 -5.53
CA TRP A 204 21.09 27.19 -6.96
C TRP A 204 20.16 28.40 -7.13
N ASP A 205 20.47 29.35 -8.01
CA ASP A 205 19.58 30.48 -8.30
C ASP A 205 19.74 31.02 -9.72
N ASN A 206 18.67 31.54 -10.31
CA ASN A 206 18.70 32.09 -11.67
C ASN A 206 18.97 33.61 -11.71
N TRP A 207 19.69 34.18 -10.74
CA TRP A 207 19.88 35.63 -10.64
C TRP A 207 20.55 36.23 -11.88
N LYS A 208 21.55 35.52 -12.42
CA LYS A 208 22.34 35.98 -13.58
C LYS A 208 21.57 35.89 -14.90
N THR A 209 20.56 35.03 -14.99
CA THR A 209 19.67 34.88 -16.14
C THR A 209 18.33 35.61 -15.95
N PHE A 210 18.24 36.53 -14.99
CA PHE A 210 17.02 37.31 -14.74
C PHE A 210 16.44 37.93 -16.01
N GLY A 211 15.13 37.74 -16.22
CA GLY A 211 14.40 38.24 -17.37
C GLY A 211 14.69 37.52 -18.69
N GLN A 212 15.56 36.51 -18.69
CA GLN A 212 15.79 35.62 -19.83
C GLN A 212 14.91 34.37 -19.73
N GLU A 213 14.63 33.78 -20.88
CA GLU A 213 14.02 32.45 -20.94
C GLU A 213 15.07 31.41 -20.57
N GLN A 214 14.67 30.47 -19.71
CA GLN A 214 15.51 29.36 -19.27
C GLN A 214 14.63 28.14 -19.01
N ASP A 215 15.21 26.96 -19.14
CA ASP A 215 14.59 25.74 -18.66
C ASP A 215 14.40 25.81 -17.15
N ASN A 216 13.36 25.17 -16.61
CA ASN A 216 13.05 25.17 -15.18
C ASN A 216 12.98 23.74 -14.68
N THR A 217 14.12 23.05 -14.71
CA THR A 217 14.22 21.61 -14.50
C THR A 217 15.37 21.26 -13.56
N LEU A 218 15.11 20.44 -12.56
CA LEU A 218 16.13 19.81 -11.71
C LEU A 218 15.93 18.30 -11.74
N VAL A 219 17.00 17.54 -12.00
CA VAL A 219 16.95 16.09 -12.16
C VAL A 219 17.85 15.42 -11.13
N PHE A 220 17.31 14.39 -10.48
CA PHE A 220 17.93 13.63 -9.42
C PHE A 220 17.92 12.15 -9.78
N HIS A 221 18.95 11.45 -9.32
CA HIS A 221 19.17 10.03 -9.59
C HIS A 221 19.54 9.29 -8.31
N TRP A 222 18.99 8.09 -8.14
CA TRP A 222 19.37 7.13 -7.12
C TRP A 222 20.01 5.91 -7.75
N ASP A 223 21.12 5.45 -7.16
CA ASP A 223 21.81 4.23 -7.60
C ASP A 223 20.88 3.01 -7.66
N ASN A 224 19.88 2.94 -6.77
CA ASN A 224 18.88 1.87 -6.72
C ASN A 224 17.45 2.42 -6.74
N PRO A 225 16.46 1.65 -7.26
CA PRO A 225 15.06 2.02 -7.16
C PRO A 225 14.66 2.35 -5.72
N THR A 226 14.07 3.53 -5.54
CA THR A 226 13.78 4.11 -4.24
C THR A 226 12.31 4.53 -4.18
N LYS A 227 11.66 4.19 -3.06
CA LYS A 227 10.26 4.56 -2.79
C LYS A 227 10.18 5.98 -2.25
N LEU A 228 9.48 6.84 -2.99
CA LEU A 228 9.32 8.27 -2.73
C LEU A 228 7.85 8.66 -2.74
N SER A 229 7.45 9.52 -1.81
CA SER A 229 6.08 10.03 -1.70
C SER A 229 6.00 11.48 -1.27
N ARG A 230 7.15 12.12 -1.00
CA ARG A 230 7.23 13.54 -0.65
C ARG A 230 8.53 14.17 -1.09
N VAL A 231 8.43 15.41 -1.54
CA VAL A 231 9.55 16.34 -1.76
C VAL A 231 9.38 17.53 -0.84
N GLU A 232 10.45 18.01 -0.21
CA GLU A 232 10.45 19.24 0.59
C GLU A 232 11.49 20.22 0.03
N ILE A 233 11.07 21.44 -0.30
CA ILE A 233 11.92 22.45 -0.95
C ILE A 233 12.11 23.66 -0.04
N SER A 234 13.37 24.06 0.19
CA SER A 234 13.73 25.27 0.94
C SER A 234 14.21 26.34 -0.03
N TYR A 235 13.47 27.45 -0.12
CA TYR A 235 13.76 28.55 -1.06
C TYR A 235 14.68 29.61 -0.45
N TRP A 236 15.41 30.33 -1.30
CA TRP A 236 16.24 31.46 -0.91
C TRP A 236 15.41 32.74 -0.75
N ILE A 237 15.55 33.41 0.39
CA ILE A 237 14.63 34.50 0.79
C ILE A 237 15.10 35.92 0.42
N ARG A 238 16.28 36.08 -0.20
CA ARG A 238 16.89 37.42 -0.46
C ARG A 238 17.14 37.72 -1.94
N ALA A 239 16.20 37.35 -2.80
CA ALA A 239 16.27 37.63 -4.23
C ALA A 239 15.84 39.08 -4.57
N ASN A 240 16.52 40.12 -4.05
CA ASN A 240 16.04 41.51 -4.16
C ASN A 240 16.40 42.21 -5.48
N ARG A 241 15.86 41.69 -6.60
CA ARG A 241 15.89 42.35 -7.93
C ARG A 241 14.46 42.41 -8.49
N ASP A 242 14.01 43.61 -8.83
CA ASP A 242 12.67 43.90 -9.38
C ASP A 242 11.50 43.24 -8.63
N GLY A 243 11.59 43.20 -7.29
CA GLY A 243 10.53 42.64 -6.43
C GLY A 243 10.45 41.10 -6.41
N SER A 244 11.51 40.39 -6.84
CA SER A 244 11.55 38.92 -6.82
C SER A 244 11.57 38.30 -5.42
N THR A 245 11.84 39.08 -4.37
CA THR A 245 11.85 38.59 -2.99
C THR A 245 10.45 38.09 -2.61
N GLU A 246 10.37 36.90 -2.01
CA GLU A 246 9.12 36.27 -1.57
C GLU A 246 8.18 35.79 -2.70
N LYS A 247 8.63 35.76 -3.96
CA LYS A 247 7.82 35.27 -5.09
C LYS A 247 8.14 33.81 -5.42
N MET A 248 7.21 32.94 -5.06
CA MET A 248 7.29 31.50 -5.30
C MET A 248 6.87 31.14 -6.74
N PRO A 249 7.27 29.95 -7.26
CA PRO A 249 6.74 29.45 -8.52
C PRO A 249 5.22 29.30 -8.49
N LYS A 250 4.55 29.45 -9.65
CA LYS A 250 3.09 29.34 -9.73
C LYS A 250 2.61 27.91 -9.54
N ASN A 251 3.35 26.97 -10.11
CA ASN A 251 3.12 25.54 -10.01
C ASN A 251 4.47 24.85 -9.93
N VAL A 252 4.53 23.73 -9.21
CA VAL A 252 5.66 22.79 -9.23
C VAL A 252 5.10 21.42 -9.61
N TYR A 253 5.82 20.71 -10.46
CA TYR A 253 5.44 19.38 -10.94
C TYR A 253 6.56 18.39 -10.67
N ILE A 254 6.20 17.24 -10.14
CA ILE A 254 7.10 16.12 -9.87
C ILE A 254 6.86 15.03 -10.92
N TRP A 255 7.96 14.60 -11.52
CA TRP A 255 7.99 13.55 -12.53
C TRP A 255 8.93 12.45 -12.08
N HIS A 256 8.63 11.21 -12.47
CA HIS A 256 9.46 10.07 -12.19
C HIS A 256 9.77 9.29 -13.48
N SER A 257 10.87 8.54 -13.46
CA SER A 257 11.31 7.72 -14.59
C SER A 257 12.11 6.50 -14.12
N LYS A 258 12.07 5.42 -14.89
CA LYS A 258 12.92 4.23 -14.64
C LYS A 258 14.26 4.30 -15.37
N ASP A 259 14.32 5.02 -16.48
CA ASP A 259 15.46 5.10 -17.39
C ASP A 259 16.08 6.50 -17.48
N GLY A 260 15.42 7.51 -16.92
CA GLY A 260 15.84 8.91 -16.99
C GLY A 260 15.54 9.57 -18.34
N GLU A 261 14.79 8.90 -19.23
CA GLU A 261 14.43 9.37 -20.57
C GLU A 261 12.91 9.51 -20.70
N ASN A 262 12.16 8.48 -20.30
CA ASN A 262 10.71 8.43 -20.37
C ASN A 262 10.12 8.88 -19.03
N TRP A 263 9.47 10.05 -19.03
CA TRP A 263 9.00 10.72 -17.83
C TRP A 263 7.47 10.68 -17.69
N THR A 264 7.00 10.32 -16.50
CA THR A 264 5.58 10.34 -16.13
C THR A 264 5.38 11.24 -14.92
N ARG A 265 4.28 12.01 -14.88
CA ARG A 265 3.92 12.80 -13.68
C ARG A 265 3.51 11.86 -12.55
N VAL A 266 3.91 12.18 -11.33
CA VAL A 266 3.39 11.50 -10.14
C VAL A 266 1.88 11.76 -10.02
N LEU A 267 1.15 10.79 -9.49
CA LEU A 267 -0.29 10.88 -9.29
C LEU A 267 -0.59 11.52 -7.92
N ASN A 268 -1.79 12.11 -7.81
CA ASN A 268 -2.30 12.69 -6.57
C ASN A 268 -1.33 13.66 -5.88
N GLN A 269 -0.56 14.41 -6.67
CA GLN A 269 0.33 15.45 -6.13
C GLN A 269 -0.50 16.56 -5.49
N ASP A 270 -0.02 17.06 -4.35
CA ASP A 270 -0.51 18.30 -3.78
C ASP A 270 -0.49 19.41 -4.85
N LYS A 271 -1.60 20.16 -4.94
CA LYS A 271 -1.63 21.39 -5.71
C LYS A 271 -0.82 22.43 -4.96
N ILE A 272 0.05 23.12 -5.69
CA ILE A 272 0.93 24.13 -5.13
C ILE A 272 0.58 25.43 -5.82
N SER A 273 0.01 26.37 -5.08
CA SER A 273 -0.08 27.78 -5.50
C SER A 273 0.98 28.62 -4.80
N ASP A 274 1.20 29.84 -5.32
CA ASP A 274 2.04 30.84 -4.66
C ASP A 274 1.57 31.16 -3.23
N THR A 275 0.27 31.04 -2.98
CA THR A 275 -0.38 31.25 -1.68
C THR A 275 -0.17 30.07 -0.73
N ASP A 276 -0.21 28.83 -1.24
CA ASP A 276 0.09 27.61 -0.45
C ASP A 276 1.56 27.53 -0.08
N LEU A 277 2.44 28.07 -0.93
CA LEU A 277 3.85 28.27 -0.61
C LEU A 277 4.07 29.42 0.38
N GLY A 278 3.05 30.25 0.62
CA GLY A 278 2.97 31.28 1.66
C GLY A 278 4.03 32.39 1.57
N PRO A 279 4.01 33.39 2.46
CA PRO A 279 5.16 34.26 2.63
C PRO A 279 6.37 33.42 3.06
N MET A 280 7.55 33.74 2.53
CA MET A 280 8.80 33.05 2.88
C MET A 280 9.15 33.33 4.34
N GLN A 281 8.72 32.46 5.26
CA GLN A 281 9.14 32.54 6.65
C GLN A 281 10.60 32.13 6.78
N VAL A 282 11.41 33.00 7.37
CA VAL A 282 12.84 32.76 7.59
C VAL A 282 13.04 31.56 8.50
N ASN A 283 13.89 30.62 8.07
CA ASN A 283 14.35 29.55 8.93
C ASN A 283 15.42 30.08 9.89
N ASN A 284 15.01 30.54 11.06
CA ASN A 284 15.93 31.08 12.08
C ASN A 284 16.71 29.97 12.83
N ALA A 285 16.52 28.69 12.51
CA ALA A 285 17.28 27.60 13.12
C ALA A 285 18.69 27.50 12.52
N ASN A 286 19.68 27.19 13.36
CA ASN A 286 21.04 26.72 12.97
C ASN A 286 21.77 27.57 11.91
N GLY A 287 21.56 28.89 11.91
CA GLY A 287 22.22 29.78 10.96
C GLY A 287 21.62 29.75 9.54
N TRP A 288 20.36 29.34 9.34
CA TRP A 288 19.70 29.31 8.04
C TRP A 288 19.00 30.64 7.68
N SER A 289 19.57 31.77 8.08
CA SER A 289 18.92 33.10 7.99
C SER A 289 18.63 33.58 6.55
N ASN A 290 19.04 32.83 5.53
CA ASN A 290 18.77 33.10 4.11
C ASN A 290 17.90 32.03 3.43
N ALA A 291 17.42 31.02 4.17
CA ALA A 291 16.56 29.97 3.65
C ALA A 291 15.16 30.05 4.28
N ALA A 292 14.13 29.73 3.49
CA ALA A 292 12.77 29.59 3.98
C ALA A 292 12.60 28.27 4.73
N LEU A 293 11.58 28.18 5.59
CA LEU A 293 11.10 26.89 6.08
C LEU A 293 10.77 25.96 4.90
N PRO A 294 11.11 24.66 4.98
CA PRO A 294 10.82 23.71 3.91
C PRO A 294 9.33 23.68 3.57
N LYS A 295 9.03 23.65 2.26
CA LYS A 295 7.68 23.49 1.73
C LYS A 295 7.50 22.07 1.25
N SER A 296 6.58 21.35 1.88
CA SER A 296 6.31 19.94 1.59
C SER A 296 5.32 19.79 0.44
N ILE A 297 5.62 18.84 -0.44
CA ILE A 297 4.79 18.46 -1.59
C ILE A 297 4.62 16.94 -1.50
N ASN A 298 3.42 16.49 -1.15
CA ASN A 298 3.08 15.08 -1.12
C ASN A 298 2.58 14.61 -2.48
N PHE A 299 2.74 13.31 -2.74
CA PHE A 299 2.19 12.62 -3.92
C PHE A 299 2.04 11.13 -3.62
N GLU A 300 1.32 10.41 -4.49
CA GLU A 300 1.19 8.96 -4.40
C GLU A 300 2.56 8.28 -4.51
N GLU A 301 2.83 7.28 -3.66
CA GLU A 301 4.15 6.65 -3.60
C GLU A 301 4.56 6.05 -4.97
N VAL A 302 5.78 6.38 -5.39
CA VAL A 302 6.41 5.82 -6.58
C VAL A 302 7.73 5.14 -6.22
N GLU A 303 8.01 3.99 -6.84
CA GLU A 303 9.33 3.35 -6.80
C GLU A 303 10.10 3.67 -8.09
N THR A 304 11.19 4.41 -7.96
CA THR A 304 11.88 5.03 -9.10
C THR A 304 13.37 5.24 -8.85
N GLN A 305 14.17 5.31 -9.93
CA GLN A 305 15.59 5.70 -9.87
C GLN A 305 15.81 7.17 -10.26
N TRP A 306 14.84 7.78 -10.94
CA TRP A 306 14.98 9.12 -11.50
C TRP A 306 13.79 9.98 -11.12
N LEU A 307 14.06 11.15 -10.56
CA LEU A 307 13.03 12.14 -10.24
C LEU A 307 13.41 13.47 -10.88
N LYS A 308 12.42 14.11 -11.52
CA LYS A 308 12.57 15.42 -12.14
C LYS A 308 11.55 16.38 -11.54
N ILE A 309 12.03 17.53 -11.10
CA ILE A 309 11.21 18.63 -10.60
C ILE A 309 11.19 19.71 -11.69
N THR A 310 9.99 20.14 -12.09
CA THR A 310 9.82 21.27 -13.01
C THR A 310 8.88 22.31 -12.42
N TRP A 311 8.97 23.56 -12.84
CA TRP A 311 8.07 24.61 -12.34
C TRP A 311 7.71 25.67 -13.37
N ASP A 312 6.58 26.32 -13.14
CA ASP A 312 6.15 27.50 -13.89
C ASP A 312 6.66 28.76 -13.18
N PRO A 313 7.47 29.61 -13.83
CA PRO A 313 8.02 30.79 -13.19
C PRO A 313 6.93 31.84 -12.94
N SER A 314 7.01 32.49 -11.79
CA SER A 314 6.28 33.73 -11.56
C SER A 314 6.93 34.87 -12.35
N LYS A 315 6.14 35.83 -12.81
CA LYS A 315 6.58 36.92 -13.69
C LYS A 315 6.26 38.29 -13.10
N ASN A 316 7.11 39.28 -13.36
CA ASN A 316 6.85 40.68 -13.03
C ASN A 316 5.86 41.33 -14.01
N ALA A 317 5.51 42.59 -13.77
CA ALA A 317 4.59 43.35 -14.61
C ALA A 317 5.06 43.51 -16.07
N ASN A 318 6.37 43.38 -16.32
CA ASN A 318 6.97 43.43 -17.65
C ASN A 318 7.06 42.05 -18.32
N GLY A 319 6.49 41.00 -17.72
CA GLY A 319 6.51 39.64 -18.26
C GLY A 319 7.84 38.89 -18.07
N GLN A 320 8.79 39.46 -17.32
CA GLN A 320 10.08 38.86 -17.03
C GLN A 320 9.96 37.86 -15.88
N ASN A 321 10.64 36.72 -15.98
CA ASN A 321 10.67 35.71 -14.91
C ASN A 321 11.33 36.30 -13.66
N TYR A 322 10.68 36.13 -12.51
CA TYR A 322 11.27 36.44 -11.21
C TYR A 322 12.45 35.52 -10.91
N ILE A 323 13.32 36.00 -10.03
CA ILE A 323 14.42 35.20 -9.51
C ILE A 323 13.87 34.13 -8.56
N LEU A 324 14.29 32.89 -8.78
CA LEU A 324 14.10 31.76 -7.90
C LEU A 324 15.47 31.31 -7.40
N GLY A 325 15.61 31.16 -6.08
CA GLY A 325 16.73 30.45 -5.49
C GLY A 325 16.25 29.28 -4.66
N ILE A 326 16.96 28.17 -4.72
CA ILE A 326 16.70 26.96 -3.93
C ILE A 326 17.97 26.64 -3.15
N THR A 327 17.80 26.52 -1.83
CA THR A 327 18.88 26.25 -0.89
C THR A 327 19.01 24.76 -0.59
N ASN A 328 17.88 24.06 -0.54
CA ASN A 328 17.87 22.65 -0.19
C ASN A 328 16.62 21.93 -0.73
N ILE A 329 16.77 20.67 -1.10
CA ILE A 329 15.67 19.77 -1.45
C ILE A 329 15.85 18.46 -0.69
N TYR A 330 14.81 18.03 0.01
CA TYR A 330 14.74 16.74 0.68
C TYR A 330 13.76 15.81 -0.05
N PHE A 331 14.12 14.54 -0.13
CA PHE A 331 13.30 13.48 -0.68
C PHE A 331 12.93 12.52 0.42
N LYS A 332 11.63 12.24 0.57
CA LYS A 332 11.12 11.35 1.61
C LYS A 332 10.22 10.27 1.01
N GLY A 333 10.30 9.09 1.61
CA GLY A 333 9.37 7.98 1.38
C GLY A 333 8.57 7.70 2.64
N ASN A 334 7.36 7.18 2.47
CA ASN A 334 6.53 6.78 3.60
C ASN A 334 7.05 5.45 4.18
N ARG A 335 7.13 5.35 5.51
CA ARG A 335 7.49 4.09 6.21
C ARG A 335 6.29 3.24 6.58
N THR A 336 5.05 3.72 6.48
CA THR A 336 3.90 2.85 6.73
C THR A 336 3.82 1.80 5.63
N GLN A 337 4.08 0.54 5.98
CA GLN A 337 3.54 -0.57 5.21
C GLN A 337 2.05 -0.60 5.47
N ASP A 338 1.25 -0.27 4.47
CA ASP A 338 -0.20 -0.48 4.51
C ASP A 338 -0.46 -1.96 4.81
N SER A 339 -0.80 -2.27 6.06
CA SER A 339 -1.11 -3.63 6.51
C SER A 339 -2.49 -3.63 7.14
N LEU A 340 -3.33 -4.56 6.73
CA LEU A 340 -4.62 -4.74 7.37
C LEU A 340 -4.39 -5.22 8.81
N ILE A 341 -5.07 -4.61 9.77
CA ILE A 341 -5.02 -4.99 11.18
C ILE A 341 -6.15 -5.98 11.42
N TYR A 342 -5.85 -7.18 11.91
CA TYR A 342 -6.84 -8.25 12.07
C TYR A 342 -7.20 -8.45 13.55
N ASN A 343 -8.49 -8.36 13.87
CA ASN A 343 -9.07 -8.85 15.12
C ASN A 343 -9.10 -10.37 15.09
N LYS A 344 -8.53 -11.00 16.11
CA LYS A 344 -8.44 -12.47 16.24
C LYS A 344 -9.46 -13.06 17.21
N SER A 345 -10.23 -12.24 17.91
CA SER A 345 -11.22 -12.73 18.89
C SER A 345 -12.43 -13.34 18.19
N THR A 346 -12.83 -14.53 18.66
CA THR A 346 -14.11 -15.19 18.33
C THR A 346 -15.04 -15.23 19.53
N SER A 347 -14.83 -14.36 20.53
CA SER A 347 -15.50 -14.47 21.84
C SER A 347 -16.75 -13.60 21.93
N ILE A 348 -17.85 -14.22 22.36
CA ILE A 348 -19.06 -13.56 22.86
C ILE A 348 -18.93 -13.46 24.38
N TYR A 349 -18.99 -12.25 24.92
CA TYR A 349 -18.79 -12.04 26.36
C TYR A 349 -20.09 -11.79 27.11
N LYS A 350 -21.17 -11.41 26.43
CA LYS A 350 -22.46 -11.17 27.09
C LYS A 350 -23.64 -11.42 26.16
N LEU A 351 -24.74 -11.88 26.75
CA LEU A 351 -26.02 -12.11 26.09
C LEU A 351 -27.14 -11.53 26.94
N GLU A 352 -28.10 -10.87 26.29
CA GLU A 352 -29.33 -10.40 26.95
C GLU A 352 -30.57 -10.97 26.24
N TYR A 353 -31.55 -11.42 27.04
CA TYR A 353 -32.86 -11.85 26.55
C TYR A 353 -33.95 -11.34 27.49
N GLY A 354 -34.59 -10.24 27.12
CA GLY A 354 -35.50 -9.52 28.04
C GLY A 354 -34.71 -8.99 29.25
N ASP A 355 -35.17 -9.34 30.46
CA ASP A 355 -34.50 -8.96 31.72
C ASP A 355 -33.36 -9.93 32.12
N GLN A 356 -33.16 -11.02 31.36
CA GLN A 356 -32.10 -11.97 31.64
C GLN A 356 -30.78 -11.49 31.05
N VAL A 357 -29.74 -11.41 31.88
CA VAL A 357 -28.39 -11.01 31.50
C VAL A 357 -27.42 -12.12 31.86
N ILE A 358 -26.65 -12.59 30.88
CA ILE A 358 -25.60 -13.59 31.07
C ILE A 358 -24.27 -13.00 30.64
N ASP A 359 -23.40 -12.79 31.62
CA ASP A 359 -21.99 -12.44 31.40
C ASP A 359 -21.13 -13.72 31.30
N ASN A 360 -20.02 -13.63 30.57
CA ASN A 360 -19.08 -14.74 30.32
C ASN A 360 -19.78 -15.99 29.76
N LEU A 361 -20.46 -15.81 28.62
CA LEU A 361 -21.26 -16.85 27.96
C LEU A 361 -20.48 -18.17 27.78
N ALA A 362 -20.99 -19.24 28.39
CA ALA A 362 -20.48 -20.58 28.20
C ALA A 362 -20.87 -21.14 26.81
N LYS A 363 -20.13 -22.16 26.34
CA LYS A 363 -20.40 -22.80 25.03
C LYS A 363 -21.82 -23.35 24.93
N ASP A 364 -22.35 -23.89 26.01
CA ASP A 364 -23.74 -24.32 26.13
C ASP A 364 -24.40 -23.51 27.23
N THR A 365 -25.49 -22.82 26.90
CA THR A 365 -26.22 -21.95 27.83
C THR A 365 -27.71 -22.24 27.73
N THR A 366 -28.38 -22.37 28.87
CA THR A 366 -29.84 -22.47 28.96
C THR A 366 -30.39 -21.31 29.78
N ILE A 367 -31.43 -20.65 29.27
CA ILE A 367 -32.13 -19.55 29.92
C ILE A 367 -33.57 -19.95 30.12
N GLU A 368 -34.07 -19.86 31.35
CA GLU A 368 -35.48 -20.03 31.63
C GLU A 368 -36.23 -18.71 31.39
N VAL A 369 -37.24 -18.76 30.53
CA VAL A 369 -38.01 -17.59 30.07
C VAL A 369 -39.50 -17.80 30.31
N ASP A 370 -40.26 -16.72 30.46
CA ASP A 370 -41.72 -16.84 30.63
C ASP A 370 -42.43 -17.06 29.29
N ASN A 371 -41.86 -16.52 28.19
CA ASN A 371 -42.29 -16.68 26.82
C ASN A 371 -41.15 -16.28 25.86
N PHE A 372 -41.38 -16.38 24.55
CA PHE A 372 -40.37 -16.05 23.53
C PHE A 372 -40.50 -14.66 22.90
N ASN A 373 -41.16 -13.71 23.57
CA ASN A 373 -41.45 -12.39 22.98
C ASN A 373 -40.34 -11.36 23.18
N SER A 374 -39.24 -11.72 23.84
CA SER A 374 -38.11 -10.82 24.05
C SER A 374 -37.11 -10.87 22.90
N GLU A 375 -36.38 -9.78 22.70
CA GLU A 375 -35.27 -9.69 21.75
C GLU A 375 -34.00 -10.32 22.33
N LEU A 376 -33.27 -11.07 21.50
CA LEU A 376 -31.95 -11.61 21.82
C LEU A 376 -30.87 -10.62 21.39
N LYS A 377 -30.10 -10.09 22.35
CA LYS A 377 -28.95 -9.22 22.11
C LYS A 377 -27.65 -9.95 22.42
N VAL A 378 -26.67 -9.81 21.53
CA VAL A 378 -25.35 -10.45 21.63
C VAL A 378 -24.28 -9.37 21.69
N PHE A 379 -23.42 -9.45 22.69
CA PHE A 379 -22.30 -8.54 22.90
C PHE A 379 -21.00 -9.33 22.77
N SER A 380 -20.12 -8.86 21.89
CA SER A 380 -18.96 -9.64 21.47
C SER A 380 -17.76 -8.76 21.17
N ASN A 381 -16.58 -9.36 21.22
CA ASN A 381 -15.33 -8.78 20.73
C ASN A 381 -14.98 -9.35 19.35
N THR A 382 -15.94 -9.95 18.66
CA THR A 382 -15.72 -10.65 17.39
C THR A 382 -15.88 -9.68 16.22
N ALA A 383 -15.39 -10.05 15.05
CA ALA A 383 -15.52 -9.25 13.83
C ALA A 383 -16.97 -9.23 13.31
N SER A 384 -17.64 -10.38 13.36
CA SER A 384 -19.05 -10.54 13.04
C SER A 384 -19.61 -11.79 13.73
N TYR A 385 -20.93 -11.88 13.84
CA TYR A 385 -21.60 -13.09 14.31
C TYR A 385 -22.90 -13.33 13.55
N ASP A 386 -23.35 -14.59 13.53
CA ASP A 386 -24.65 -15.01 13.04
C ASP A 386 -25.41 -15.77 14.14
N ILE A 387 -26.73 -15.60 14.20
CA ILE A 387 -27.62 -16.31 15.13
C ILE A 387 -28.53 -17.19 14.28
N ASN A 388 -28.42 -18.52 14.45
CA ASN A 388 -29.16 -19.49 13.64
C ASN A 388 -30.16 -20.24 14.53
N LEU A 389 -31.46 -20.10 14.26
CA LEU A 389 -32.50 -20.90 14.91
C LEU A 389 -32.46 -22.32 14.34
N ILE A 390 -32.20 -23.31 15.19
CA ILE A 390 -32.10 -24.72 14.78
C ILE A 390 -33.31 -25.56 15.21
N GLN A 391 -34.06 -25.11 16.22
CA GLN A 391 -35.28 -25.77 16.66
C GLN A 391 -36.20 -24.76 17.36
N GLU A 392 -37.51 -24.89 17.13
CA GLU A 392 -38.55 -24.15 17.84
C GLU A 392 -39.76 -25.06 18.10
N ASN A 393 -40.26 -25.05 19.33
CA ASN A 393 -41.55 -25.60 19.72
C ASN A 393 -42.18 -24.72 20.83
N SER A 394 -43.34 -25.11 21.35
CA SER A 394 -44.06 -24.31 22.36
C SER A 394 -43.34 -24.17 23.71
N GLN A 395 -42.39 -25.06 24.02
CA GLN A 395 -41.65 -25.08 25.29
C GLN A 395 -40.19 -24.66 25.15
N GLU A 396 -39.63 -24.70 23.94
CA GLU A 396 -38.19 -24.52 23.74
C GLU A 396 -37.84 -23.86 22.40
N LYS A 397 -36.86 -22.94 22.42
CA LYS A 397 -36.12 -22.48 21.23
C LYS A 397 -34.64 -22.78 21.39
N LYS A 398 -34.01 -23.31 20.33
CA LYS A 398 -32.57 -23.55 20.29
C LYS A 398 -31.91 -22.78 19.18
N TYR A 399 -30.81 -22.13 19.52
CA TYR A 399 -29.99 -21.35 18.60
C TYR A 399 -28.55 -21.85 18.60
N VAL A 400 -27.93 -21.80 17.43
CA VAL A 400 -26.48 -21.86 17.27
C VAL A 400 -26.01 -20.46 16.88
N ILE A 401 -25.25 -19.83 17.78
CA ILE A 401 -24.60 -18.56 17.52
C ILE A 401 -23.18 -18.84 17.05
N VAL A 402 -22.81 -18.30 15.90
CA VAL A 402 -21.47 -18.42 15.34
C VAL A 402 -20.79 -17.07 15.37
N ALA A 403 -19.65 -16.96 16.05
CA ALA A 403 -18.84 -15.75 16.14
C ALA A 403 -17.56 -15.92 15.30
N TYR A 404 -17.26 -14.95 14.45
CA TYR A 404 -16.13 -14.98 13.50
C TYR A 404 -15.14 -13.87 13.79
N ASN A 405 -13.85 -14.17 13.66
CA ASN A 405 -12.80 -13.16 13.64
C ASN A 405 -12.51 -12.68 12.21
N ASP A 406 -11.59 -11.72 12.05
CA ASP A 406 -11.30 -11.12 10.73
C ASP A 406 -10.64 -12.09 9.73
N LEU A 407 -10.19 -13.25 10.20
CA LEU A 407 -9.56 -14.31 9.40
C LEU A 407 -10.56 -15.42 9.01
N GLY A 408 -11.82 -15.32 9.43
CA GLY A 408 -12.83 -16.34 9.22
C GLY A 408 -12.69 -17.56 10.13
N GLU A 409 -11.83 -17.50 11.15
CA GLU A 409 -11.87 -18.46 12.26
C GLU A 409 -13.12 -18.20 13.09
N TYR A 410 -13.69 -19.26 13.69
CA TYR A 410 -15.00 -19.16 14.32
C TYR A 410 -15.09 -19.92 15.63
N SER A 411 -16.07 -19.52 16.45
CA SER A 411 -16.53 -20.21 17.63
C SER A 411 -18.05 -20.36 17.59
N THR A 412 -18.54 -21.54 17.93
CA THR A 412 -19.97 -21.83 18.09
C THR A 412 -20.38 -21.71 19.55
N TYR A 413 -21.63 -21.28 19.78
CA TYR A 413 -22.29 -21.21 21.09
C TYR A 413 -23.72 -21.73 20.93
N ASN A 414 -24.11 -22.68 21.76
CA ASN A 414 -25.45 -23.24 21.79
C ASN A 414 -26.26 -22.52 22.87
N LEU A 415 -27.37 -21.92 22.47
CA LEU A 415 -28.31 -21.25 23.36
C LEU A 415 -29.64 -21.99 23.34
N THR A 416 -30.13 -22.37 24.51
CA THR A 416 -31.47 -22.92 24.70
C THR A 416 -32.31 -21.95 25.53
N LEU A 417 -33.45 -21.51 24.99
CA LEU A 417 -34.47 -20.79 25.73
C LEU A 417 -35.58 -21.78 26.09
N LYS A 418 -35.83 -21.97 27.38
CA LYS A 418 -36.84 -22.93 27.88
C LYS A 418 -37.93 -22.19 28.63
N VAL A 419 -39.20 -22.48 28.34
CA VAL A 419 -40.33 -21.89 29.08
C VAL A 419 -40.36 -22.42 30.52
N LYS A 420 -40.52 -21.52 31.51
CA LYS A 420 -40.62 -21.90 32.93
C LYS A 420 -41.80 -22.84 33.18
N GLY A 421 -41.56 -23.89 33.97
CA GLY A 421 -42.60 -24.85 34.38
C GLY A 421 -42.91 -25.95 33.37
N ALA A 422 -42.03 -26.16 32.38
CA ALA A 422 -42.12 -27.19 31.35
C ALA A 422 -41.32 -28.47 31.66
#